data_AF-A0A537JZJ6-F1
#
_entry.id   AF-A0A537JZJ6-F1
#
_cell.length_a   1.000
_cell.length_b   1.000
_cell.length_c   1.000
_cell.angle_alpha   90.00
_cell.angle_beta   90.00
_cell.angle_gamma   90.00
#
_symmetry.space_group_name_H-M   'P 1'
#
loop_
_entity.id
_entity.type
_entity.pdbx_description
1 polymer ?
#
loop_
_entity_poly.entity_id
_entity_poly.type
_entity_poly.pdbx_seq_one_letter_code
_entity_poly.pdbx_strand_id
1 'polypeptide(L)' 'MNFEKENFIRTKLVSLLQKLKNDEPARWGKMNVQQMIEHFSDVMMVASGKIKLPIVTPADK' A
#
# COMPACT_ATOMS: atom_id res chain seq x y z
N MET A 1 -19.02 3.10 -3.13
CA MET A 1 -17.76 3.01 -3.91
C MET A 1 -17.44 4.40 -4.45
N ASN A 2 -16.23 4.93 -4.25
CA ASN A 2 -15.83 6.19 -4.91
C ASN A 2 -15.11 5.82 -6.23
N PHE A 3 -15.77 6.09 -7.35
CA PHE A 3 -15.29 5.70 -8.68
C PHE A 3 -13.96 6.35 -9.07
N GLU A 4 -13.70 7.58 -8.64
CA GLU A 4 -12.45 8.29 -8.92
C GLU A 4 -11.26 7.59 -8.23
N LYS A 5 -11.45 7.21 -6.96
CA LYS A 5 -10.43 6.49 -6.18
C LYS A 5 -10.13 5.12 -6.76
N GLU A 6 -11.16 4.38 -7.16
CA GLU A 6 -10.97 3.07 -7.81
C GLU A 6 -10.21 3.22 -9.14
N ASN A 7 -10.62 4.16 -9.99
CA ASN A 7 -9.97 4.40 -11.27
C ASN A 7 -8.50 4.78 -11.09
N PHE A 8 -8.17 5.60 -10.09
CA PHE A 8 -6.79 5.95 -9.78
C PHE A 8 -5.93 4.72 -9.48
N ILE A 9 -6.38 3.83 -8.59
CA ILE A 9 -5.65 2.62 -8.21
C ILE A 9 -5.45 1.71 -9.43
N ARG A 10 -6.50 1.52 -10.24
CA ARG A 10 -6.47 0.59 -11.39
C ARG A 10 -5.64 1.09 -12.57
N THR A 11 -5.61 2.39 -12.83
CA THR A 11 -5.10 2.92 -14.10
C THR A 11 -3.91 3.87 -13.96
N LYS A 12 -3.72 4.50 -12.78
CA LYS A 12 -2.72 5.57 -12.60
C LYS A 12 -1.61 5.21 -11.63
N LEU A 13 -1.92 4.52 -10.53
CA LEU A 13 -1.00 4.29 -9.42
C LEU A 13 0.32 3.64 -9.88
N VAL A 14 0.25 2.49 -10.57
CA VAL A 14 1.44 1.74 -11.00
C VAL A 14 2.34 2.60 -11.90
N SER A 15 1.75 3.28 -12.88
CA SER A 15 2.48 4.17 -13.80
C SER A 15 3.15 5.35 -13.11
N LEU A 16 2.63 5.80 -11.96
CA LEU A 16 3.26 6.84 -11.15
C LEU A 16 4.42 6.28 -10.33
N LEU A 17 4.25 5.11 -9.72
CA LEU A 17 5.29 4.44 -8.94
C LEU A 17 6.52 4.10 -9.78
N GLN A 18 6.32 3.68 -11.04
CA GLN A 18 7.40 3.38 -11.99
C GLN A 18 8.30 4.59 -12.33
N LYS A 19 7.89 5.82 -12.01
CA LYS A 19 8.71 7.03 -12.24
C LYS A 19 9.69 7.31 -11.12
N LEU A 20 9.59 6.59 -10.00
CA LEU A 20 10.43 6.77 -8.84
C LEU A 20 11.71 5.93 -8.97
N LYS A 21 12.79 6.36 -8.33
CA LYS A 21 13.98 5.53 -8.15
C LYS A 21 13.74 4.54 -7.02
N ASN A 22 14.16 3.28 -7.21
CA ASN A 22 13.90 2.21 -6.25
C ASN A 22 14.52 2.48 -4.87
N ASP A 23 15.69 3.08 -4.85
CA ASP A 23 16.48 3.41 -3.66
C ASP A 23 16.21 4.83 -3.13
N GLU A 24 15.23 5.54 -3.70
CA GLU A 24 14.88 6.88 -3.25
C GLU A 24 14.57 6.85 -1.74
N PRO A 25 15.25 7.68 -0.94
CA PRO A 25 15.18 7.58 0.50
C PRO A 25 13.80 7.94 1.04
N ALA A 26 13.49 7.38 2.20
CA ALA A 26 12.28 7.69 2.93
C ALA A 26 12.21 9.20 3.22
N ARG A 27 11.10 9.85 2.85
CA ARG A 27 10.77 11.19 3.37
C ARG A 27 10.23 11.14 4.80
N TRP A 28 9.72 9.98 5.19
CA TRP A 28 9.06 9.70 6.47
C TRP A 28 9.14 8.20 6.73
N GLY A 29 9.26 7.80 8.00
CA GLY A 29 9.47 6.40 8.36
C GLY A 29 10.90 5.92 8.05
N LYS A 30 11.04 4.60 7.78
CA LYS A 30 12.35 3.94 7.62
C LYS A 30 12.54 3.23 6.27
N MET A 31 11.50 3.14 5.46
CA MET A 31 11.49 2.34 4.23
C MET A 31 11.78 3.23 3.01
N ASN A 32 12.72 2.80 2.16
CA ASN A 32 12.90 3.40 0.83
C ASN A 32 11.69 3.13 -0.07
N VAL A 33 11.67 3.69 -1.28
CA VAL A 33 10.55 3.54 -2.21
C VAL A 33 10.22 2.07 -2.51
N GLN A 34 11.22 1.24 -2.82
CA GLN A 34 10.99 -0.17 -3.11
C GLN A 34 10.33 -0.89 -1.93
N GLN A 35 10.88 -0.71 -0.73
CA GLN A 35 10.35 -1.30 0.51
C GLN A 35 8.91 -0.85 0.81
N MET A 36 8.59 0.43 0.54
CA MET A 36 7.23 0.94 0.72
C MET A 36 6.24 0.36 -0.29
N ILE A 37 6.66 0.14 -1.55
CA ILE A 37 5.82 -0.48 -2.58
C ILE A 37 5.52 -1.94 -2.22
N GLU A 38 6.53 -2.67 -1.75
CA GLU A 38 6.38 -4.05 -1.26
C GLU A 38 5.45 -4.09 -0.04
N HIS A 39 5.70 -3.24 0.96
CA HIS A 39 4.87 -3.15 2.14
C HIS A 39 3.40 -2.81 1.80
N PHE A 40 3.17 -1.91 0.84
CA PHE A 40 1.83 -1.62 0.35
C PHE A 40 1.15 -2.85 -0.25
N SER A 41 1.86 -3.65 -1.04
CA SER A 41 1.34 -4.90 -1.60
C SER A 41 0.92 -5.87 -0.49
N ASP A 42 1.74 -6.03 0.55
CA ASP A 42 1.42 -6.88 1.69
C ASP A 42 0.14 -6.43 2.41
N VAL A 43 0.01 -5.14 2.68
CA VAL A 43 -1.17 -4.58 3.34
C VAL A 43 -2.42 -4.73 2.46
N MET A 44 -2.30 -4.62 1.14
CA MET A 44 -3.41 -4.88 0.22
C MET A 44 -3.85 -6.36 0.23
N MET A 45 -2.91 -7.30 0.37
CA MET A 45 -3.24 -8.71 0.55
C MET A 45 -3.98 -8.97 1.87
N VAL A 46 -3.63 -8.25 2.94
CA VAL A 46 -4.38 -8.29 4.21
C VAL A 46 -5.79 -7.72 4.03
N ALA A 47 -5.92 -6.52 3.46
CA ALA A 47 -7.19 -5.83 3.29
C ALA A 47 -8.17 -6.57 2.37
N SER A 48 -7.66 -7.26 1.35
CA SER A 48 -8.47 -8.11 0.45
C SER A 48 -8.81 -9.48 1.04
N GLY A 49 -8.31 -9.81 2.24
CA GLY A 49 -8.53 -11.09 2.90
C GLY A 49 -7.72 -12.25 2.34
N LYS A 50 -6.78 -11.98 1.41
CA LYS A 50 -5.84 -12.98 0.87
C LYS A 50 -4.84 -13.42 1.95
N ILE A 51 -4.39 -12.49 2.80
CA ILE A 51 -3.68 -12.77 4.04
C ILE A 51 -4.64 -12.49 5.19
N LYS A 52 -4.77 -13.45 6.12
CA LYS A 52 -5.58 -13.28 7.34
C LYS A 52 -4.64 -13.07 8.51
N LEU A 53 -4.77 -11.92 9.18
CA LEU A 53 -4.05 -11.63 10.41
C LEU A 53 -4.98 -11.80 11.61
N PRO A 54 -4.47 -12.24 12.77
CA PRO A 54 -5.27 -12.27 14.00
C PRO A 54 -5.67 -10.84 14.39
N ILE A 55 -6.88 -10.71 14.95
CA ILE A 55 -7.31 -9.45 15.56
C ILE A 55 -6.54 -9.31 16.88
N VAL A 56 -5.55 -8.43 16.89
CA VAL A 56 -4.73 -8.13 18.08
C VAL A 56 -5.19 -6.88 18.82
N THR A 57 -6.01 -6.07 18.17
CA THR A 57 -6.63 -4.86 18.75
C THR A 57 -8.10 -5.16 19.03
N PRO A 58 -8.56 -5.09 20.28
CA PRO A 58 -9.98 -5.23 20.60
C PRO A 58 -10.82 -4.19 19.84
N ALA A 59 -12.08 -4.52 19.54
CA ALA A 59 -13.01 -3.51 19.04
C ALA A 59 -13.16 -2.41 20.10
N ASP A 60 -13.18 -1.16 19.66
CA ASP A 60 -13.48 -0.03 20.53
C ASP A 60 -14.84 -0.26 21.19
N LYS A 61 -14.93 0.04 22.49
CA LYS A 61 -16.17 -0.07 23.28
C LYS A 61 -17.16 1.04 22.92
#